data_AF-L1KSS0-F1
#
_entry.id   AF-L1KSS0-F1
#
_cell.length_a   1.000
_cell.length_b   1.000
_cell.length_c   1.000
_cell.angle_alpha   90.00
_cell.angle_beta   90.00
_cell.angle_gamma   90.00
#
_symmetry.space_group_name_H-M   'P 1'
#
loop_
_entity.id
_entity.type
_entity.pdbx_description
1 polymer ?
#
loop_
_entity_poly.entity_id
_entity_poly.type
_entity_poly.pdbx_seq_one_letter_code
_entity_poly.pdbx_strand_id
1 'polypeptide(L)'
;MKVYSKHLHCLFPQHGPGKKHERTILLELWQQAIVDACPWEFIRGLIHSDGCRITNWTTRLVGGERKRYEYPRYFFANKSDDIRKLFTDTLDKVGVEWTTLARGSDPFNISIARKASVALMDTHVGPKY
;
A
#
# COMPACT_ATOMS: atom_id res chain seq x y z
N MET A 1 -6.12 -24.67 -1.25
CA MET A 1 -4.88 -25.20 -0.64
C MET A 1 -5.11 -25.36 0.85
N LYS A 2 -4.78 -26.52 1.44
CA LYS A 2 -4.78 -26.73 2.89
C LYS A 2 -3.36 -27.12 3.29
N VAL A 3 -2.73 -26.31 4.13
CA VAL A 3 -1.38 -26.55 4.65
C VAL A 3 -1.52 -26.89 6.13
N TYR A 4 -1.04 -28.06 6.54
CA TYR A 4 -1.06 -28.51 7.93
C TYR A 4 0.36 -28.87 8.36
N SER A 5 0.91 -28.12 9.30
CA SER A 5 2.21 -28.40 9.91
C SER A 5 2.25 -27.79 11.31
N LYS A 6 2.78 -28.54 12.28
CA LYS A 6 3.02 -27.98 13.61
C LYS A 6 4.07 -26.88 13.59
N HIS A 7 4.98 -26.88 12.60
CA HIS A 7 6.06 -25.88 12.49
C HIS A 7 5.67 -24.62 11.70
N LEU A 8 4.39 -24.47 11.32
CA LEU A 8 3.93 -23.25 10.64
C LEU A 8 4.32 -21.99 11.43
N HIS A 9 4.23 -22.00 12.76
CA HIS A 9 4.60 -20.85 13.60
C HIS A 9 6.10 -20.50 13.57
N CYS A 10 6.98 -21.47 13.27
CA CYS A 10 8.43 -21.22 13.11
C CYS A 10 8.73 -20.54 11.77
N LEU A 11 8.00 -20.92 10.71
CA LEU A 11 8.21 -20.42 9.35
C LEU A 11 7.43 -19.13 9.08
N PHE A 12 6.34 -18.94 9.82
CA PHE A 12 5.40 -17.85 9.66
C PHE A 12 5.15 -17.21 11.02
N PRO A 13 6.04 -16.29 11.45
CA PRO A 13 5.94 -15.60 12.74
C PRO A 13 4.58 -14.89 12.96
N GLN A 14 3.83 -14.63 11.88
CA GLN A 14 2.46 -14.14 11.96
C GLN A 14 1.51 -15.05 12.76
N HIS A 15 1.86 -16.31 13.00
CA HIS A 15 1.10 -17.26 13.83
C HIS A 15 1.56 -17.34 15.30
N GLY A 16 2.46 -16.46 15.75
CA GLY A 16 2.80 -16.32 17.17
C GLY A 16 1.62 -15.84 18.04
N PRO A 17 1.79 -15.73 19.37
CA PRO A 17 0.75 -15.22 20.28
C PRO A 17 0.48 -13.71 20.12
N GLY A 18 -0.70 -13.24 20.55
CA GLY A 18 -1.10 -11.81 20.50
C GLY A 18 -1.75 -11.38 19.17
N LYS A 19 -2.09 -10.10 18.98
CA LYS A 19 -2.60 -9.62 17.68
C LYS A 19 -1.45 -9.27 16.75
N LYS A 20 -1.58 -9.55 15.44
CA LYS A 20 -0.54 -9.26 14.44
C LYS A 20 -0.01 -7.83 14.49
N HIS A 21 -0.89 -6.84 14.67
CA HIS A 21 -0.54 -5.41 14.65
C HIS A 21 0.11 -4.92 15.95
N GLU A 22 0.13 -5.73 17.00
CA GLU A 22 0.81 -5.42 18.27
C GLU A 22 2.24 -5.98 18.30
N ARG A 23 2.65 -6.72 17.26
CA ARG A 23 3.99 -7.31 17.16
C ARG A 23 4.89 -6.43 16.31
N THR A 24 6.15 -6.39 16.69
CA THR A 24 7.21 -5.77 15.90
C THR A 24 7.40 -6.51 14.58
N ILE A 25 7.38 -5.78 13.47
CA ILE A 25 7.62 -6.30 12.12
C ILE A 25 8.79 -5.52 11.52
N LEU A 26 9.98 -6.11 11.59
CA LEU A 26 11.18 -5.55 11.00
C LEU A 26 11.70 -6.49 9.91
N LEU A 27 12.34 -5.89 8.90
CA LEU A 27 13.04 -6.66 7.89
C LEU A 27 14.44 -7.00 8.39
N GLU A 28 14.81 -8.28 8.31
CA GLU A 28 16.20 -8.70 8.45
C GLU A 28 17.06 -8.06 7.35
N LEU A 29 18.37 -7.96 7.57
CA LEU A 29 19.28 -7.29 6.63
C LEU A 29 19.18 -7.82 5.20
N TRP A 30 19.05 -9.14 5.04
CA TRP A 30 18.91 -9.76 3.73
C TRP A 30 17.55 -9.46 3.08
N GLN A 31 16.48 -9.31 3.87
CA GLN A 31 15.16 -8.92 3.38
C GLN A 31 15.16 -7.46 2.93
N GLN A 32 15.80 -6.59 3.71
CA GLN A 32 15.96 -5.18 3.35
C GLN A 32 16.73 -5.02 2.04
N ALA A 33 17.80 -5.79 1.84
CA ALA A 33 18.55 -5.79 0.58
C ALA A 33 17.69 -6.17 -0.63
N ILE A 34 16.76 -7.13 -0.48
CA ILE A 34 15.82 -7.50 -1.54
C ILE A 34 14.81 -6.37 -1.80
N VAL A 35 14.24 -5.77 -0.75
CA VAL A 35 13.29 -4.65 -0.91
C VAL A 35 13.97 -3.45 -1.56
N ASP A 36 15.23 -3.18 -1.23
CA ASP A 36 16.00 -2.08 -1.83
C ASP A 36 16.33 -2.35 -3.30
N ALA A 37 16.61 -3.60 -3.67
CA ALA A 37 16.86 -3.99 -5.06
C ALA A 37 15.57 -4.03 -5.90
N CYS A 38 14.44 -4.40 -5.28
CA CYS A 38 13.15 -4.65 -5.94
C CYS A 38 11.99 -3.89 -5.25
N PRO A 39 12.04 -2.54 -5.18
CA PRO A 39 11.07 -1.76 -4.40
C PRO A 39 9.66 -1.80 -5.00
N TRP A 40 9.54 -1.88 -6.33
CA TRP A 40 8.25 -1.88 -7.01
C TRP A 40 7.49 -3.19 -6.82
N GLU A 41 8.18 -4.32 -6.81
CA GLU A 41 7.62 -5.64 -6.51
C GLU A 41 7.09 -5.67 -5.07
N PHE A 42 7.82 -5.07 -4.13
CA PHE A 42 7.38 -4.94 -2.74
C PHE A 42 6.13 -4.05 -2.62
N ILE A 43 6.15 -2.85 -3.21
CA ILE A 43 5.00 -1.93 -3.26
C ILE A 43 3.78 -2.62 -3.87
N ARG A 44 3.97 -3.34 -5.00
CA ARG A 44 2.91 -4.09 -5.66
C ARG A 44 2.34 -5.15 -4.73
N GLY A 45 3.18 -5.93 -4.07
CA GLY A 45 2.75 -6.94 -3.09
C GLY A 45 1.84 -6.34 -2.01
N LEU A 46 2.24 -5.22 -1.42
CA LEU A 46 1.47 -4.54 -0.37
C LEU A 46 0.16 -3.93 -0.87
N ILE A 47 0.14 -3.32 -2.06
CA ILE A 47 -1.09 -2.81 -2.66
C ILE A 47 -2.05 -3.96 -3.00
N HIS A 48 -1.53 -5.10 -3.45
CA HIS A 48 -2.36 -6.25 -3.77
C HIS A 48 -2.93 -6.91 -2.51
N SER A 49 -2.18 -6.95 -1.39
CA SER A 49 -2.66 -7.52 -0.13
C SER A 49 -3.66 -6.62 0.59
N ASP A 50 -3.27 -5.39 0.91
CA ASP A 50 -3.98 -4.51 1.84
C ASP A 50 -4.29 -3.12 1.26
N GLY A 51 -4.10 -2.95 -0.05
CA GLY A 51 -4.41 -1.73 -0.77
C GLY A 51 -5.54 -1.85 -1.79
N CYS A 52 -5.90 -0.71 -2.37
CA CYS A 52 -6.82 -0.63 -3.49
C CYS A 52 -6.44 0.52 -4.41
N ARG A 53 -6.93 0.43 -5.66
CA ARG A 53 -6.92 1.52 -6.63
C ARG A 53 -8.36 1.85 -6.97
N ILE A 54 -8.76 3.10 -6.76
CA ILE A 54 -10.11 3.57 -7.08
C ILE A 54 -10.05 4.76 -8.02
N THR A 55 -11.10 4.95 -8.80
CA THR A 55 -11.27 6.14 -9.64
C THR A 55 -12.47 6.93 -9.17
N ASN A 56 -12.22 8.08 -8.53
CA ASN A 56 -13.28 9.04 -8.23
C ASN A 56 -13.61 9.82 -9.49
N TRP A 57 -14.89 10.17 -9.71
CA TRP A 57 -15.28 10.98 -10.85
C TRP A 57 -16.25 12.08 -10.45
N THR A 58 -16.23 13.17 -11.21
CA THR A 58 -17.17 14.30 -11.08
C THR A 58 -17.47 14.88 -12.45
N THR A 59 -18.57 15.62 -12.58
CA THR A 59 -18.94 16.33 -13.80
C THR A 59 -18.82 17.83 -13.58
N ARG A 60 -18.25 18.55 -14.55
CA ARG A 60 -18.16 20.01 -14.52
C ARG A 60 -18.58 20.57 -15.87
N LEU A 61 -19.34 21.65 -15.86
CA LEU A 61 -19.65 22.44 -17.06
C LEU A 61 -18.40 23.24 -17.47
N VAL A 62 -17.94 23.06 -18.70
CA VAL A 62 -16.84 23.83 -19.31
C VAL A 62 -17.30 24.27 -20.70
N GLY A 63 -17.43 25.57 -20.92
CA GLY A 63 -17.89 26.10 -22.22
C GLY A 63 -19.31 25.68 -22.60
N GLY A 64 -20.19 25.39 -21.63
CA GLY A 64 -21.55 24.91 -21.87
C GLY A 64 -21.69 23.38 -22.02
N GLU A 65 -20.57 22.66 -22.14
CA GLU A 65 -20.56 21.19 -22.23
C GLU A 65 -20.28 20.53 -20.88
N ARG A 66 -20.99 19.43 -20.57
CA ARG A 66 -20.72 18.62 -19.37
C ARG A 66 -19.52 17.70 -19.63
N LYS A 67 -18.41 17.96 -18.95
CA LYS A 67 -17.21 17.11 -19.00
C LYS A 67 -17.06 16.28 -17.72
N ARG A 68 -16.81 14.98 -17.88
CA ARG A 68 -16.47 14.06 -16.78
C ARG A 68 -14.98 14.12 -16.50
N TYR A 69 -14.62 14.28 -15.24
CA TYR A 69 -13.25 14.29 -14.75
C TYR A 69 -13.04 13.10 -13.84
N GLU A 70 -11.94 12.39 -14.05
CA GLU A 70 -11.57 11.20 -13.29
C GLU A 70 -10.28 11.43 -12.51
N TYR A 71 -10.28 10.96 -11.27
CA TYR A 71 -9.20 11.12 -10.31
C TYR A 71 -8.85 9.74 -9.76
N PRO A 72 -7.98 8.97 -10.44
CA PRO A 72 -7.47 7.72 -9.92
C PRO A 72 -6.64 7.98 -8.67
N ARG A 73 -6.75 7.08 -7.69
CA ARG A 73 -6.06 7.15 -6.40
C ARG A 73 -5.75 5.75 -5.91
N TYR A 74 -4.63 5.61 -5.21
CA TYR A 74 -4.32 4.40 -4.45
C TYR A 74 -4.54 4.65 -2.96
N PHE A 75 -5.01 3.63 -2.26
CA PHE A 75 -5.09 3.59 -0.82
C PHE A 75 -4.39 2.34 -0.31
N PHE A 76 -3.79 2.45 0.87
CA PHE A 76 -3.24 1.34 1.62
C PHE A 76 -3.66 1.48 3.08
N ALA A 77 -4.29 0.45 3.63
CA ALA A 77 -4.84 0.48 4.98
C ALA A 77 -4.27 -0.67 5.81
N ASN A 78 -3.51 -0.36 6.86
CA ASN A 78 -2.95 -1.38 7.74
C ASN A 78 -2.83 -0.90 9.19
N LYS A 79 -3.25 -1.75 10.14
CA LYS A 79 -3.16 -1.42 11.58
C LYS A 79 -1.73 -1.43 12.12
N SER A 80 -0.80 -2.17 11.50
CA SER A 80 0.59 -2.22 11.95
C SER A 80 1.34 -0.96 11.49
N ASP A 81 1.88 -0.22 12.44
CA ASP A 81 2.68 0.99 12.19
C ASP A 81 3.95 0.63 11.43
N ASP A 82 4.60 -0.48 11.80
CA ASP A 82 5.79 -0.98 11.12
C ASP A 82 5.52 -1.31 9.64
N ILE A 83 4.41 -1.99 9.33
CA ILE A 83 4.04 -2.27 7.93
C ILE A 83 3.76 -0.97 7.17
N ARG A 84 3.05 -0.01 7.80
CA ARG A 84 2.83 1.29 7.15
C ARG A 84 4.14 2.01 6.90
N LYS A 85 5.08 1.97 7.86
CA LYS A 85 6.40 2.57 7.72
C LYS A 85 7.23 1.92 6.61
N LEU A 86 7.28 0.60 6.54
CA LEU A 86 7.95 -0.11 5.44
C LEU A 86 7.37 0.28 4.08
N PHE A 87 6.05 0.38 3.99
CA PHE A 87 5.39 0.83 2.77
C PHE A 87 5.80 2.26 2.41
N THR A 88 5.64 3.21 3.33
CA THR A 88 5.92 4.63 3.07
C THR A 88 7.39 4.91 2.81
N ASP A 89 8.31 4.30 3.56
CA ASP A 89 9.74 4.46 3.34
C ASP A 89 10.14 3.93 1.94
N THR A 90 9.46 2.89 1.44
CA THR A 90 9.68 2.38 0.08
C THR A 90 9.08 3.30 -0.98
N LEU A 91 7.90 3.89 -0.73
CA LEU A 91 7.31 4.91 -1.61
C LEU A 91 8.22 6.14 -1.75
N ASP A 92 8.79 6.60 -0.64
CA ASP A 92 9.70 7.75 -0.62
C ASP A 92 10.96 7.48 -1.47
N LYS A 93 11.53 6.26 -1.38
CA LYS A 93 12.69 5.85 -2.20
C LYS A 93 12.43 5.92 -3.70
N VAL A 94 11.20 5.69 -4.14
CA VAL A 94 10.82 5.72 -5.56
C VAL A 94 10.14 7.03 -5.98
N GLY A 95 10.12 8.04 -5.10
CA GLY A 95 9.54 9.36 -5.39
C GLY A 95 8.02 9.38 -5.49
N VAL A 96 7.32 8.40 -4.90
CA VAL A 96 5.86 8.36 -4.85
C VAL A 96 5.39 9.15 -3.65
N GLU A 97 4.76 10.29 -3.90
CA GLU A 97 4.24 11.15 -2.85
C GLU A 97 2.91 10.62 -2.30
N TRP A 98 2.83 10.58 -0.97
CA TRP A 98 1.67 10.05 -0.23
C TRP A 98 1.29 10.97 0.93
N THR A 99 0.10 10.77 1.47
CA THR A 99 -0.35 11.45 2.69
C THR A 99 -1.09 10.47 3.59
N THR A 100 -1.05 10.72 4.89
CA THR A 100 -1.86 9.97 5.85
C THR A 100 -3.25 10.58 5.97
N LEU A 101 -4.28 9.76 5.88
CA LEU A 101 -5.66 10.18 6.13
C LEU A 101 -6.08 9.77 7.55
N ALA A 102 -6.25 10.76 8.42
CA ALA A 102 -6.91 10.60 9.70
C ALA A 102 -8.36 11.11 9.57
N ARG A 103 -9.32 10.20 9.38
CA ARG A 103 -10.76 10.54 9.49
C ARG A 103 -11.26 10.08 10.86
N GLY A 104 -11.12 10.94 11.87
CA GLY A 104 -11.76 10.77 13.19
C GLY A 104 -11.29 9.58 14.06
N SER A 105 -10.40 8.74 13.57
CA SER A 105 -9.71 7.68 14.33
C SER A 105 -8.29 7.49 13.80
N ASP A 106 -7.53 6.62 14.48
CA ASP A 106 -6.11 6.35 14.29
C ASP A 106 -5.66 6.31 12.81
N PRO A 107 -4.49 6.91 12.50
CA PRO A 107 -4.03 7.19 11.14
C PRO A 107 -3.48 5.94 10.42
N PHE A 108 -4.35 4.97 10.14
CA PHE A 108 -3.97 3.70 9.50
C PHE A 108 -4.04 3.71 7.96
N ASN A 109 -4.46 4.83 7.35
CA ASN A 109 -4.70 4.92 5.91
C ASN A 109 -3.67 5.82 5.22
N ILE A 110 -2.92 5.24 4.29
CA ILE A 110 -2.02 5.94 3.38
C ILE A 110 -2.74 6.18 2.06
N SER A 111 -2.73 7.41 1.57
CA SER A 111 -3.39 7.85 0.34
C SER A 111 -2.38 8.39 -0.65
N ILE A 112 -2.45 7.92 -1.90
CA ILE A 112 -1.65 8.39 -3.03
C ILE A 112 -2.62 8.93 -4.08
N ALA A 113 -2.66 10.26 -4.22
CA ALA A 113 -3.63 10.94 -5.06
C ALA A 113 -3.02 11.98 -6.02
N ARG A 114 -1.72 12.26 -5.90
CA ARG A 114 -1.03 13.19 -6.81
C ARG A 114 -0.88 12.53 -8.17
N LYS A 115 -1.21 13.26 -9.24
CA LYS A 115 -1.29 12.72 -10.60
C LYS A 115 0.01 12.03 -11.05
N ALA A 116 1.16 12.63 -10.77
CA ALA A 116 2.47 12.07 -11.11
C ALA A 116 2.73 10.75 -10.36
N SER A 117 2.48 10.75 -9.05
CA SER A 117 2.65 9.57 -8.19
C SER A 117 1.70 8.44 -8.57
N VAL A 118 0.45 8.75 -8.92
CA VAL A 118 -0.51 7.75 -9.44
C VAL A 118 -0.06 7.18 -10.78
N ALA A 119 0.49 8.00 -11.68
CA ALA A 119 1.04 7.50 -12.95
C ALA A 119 2.26 6.58 -12.76
N LEU A 120 3.13 6.88 -11.79
CA LEU A 120 4.23 5.98 -11.42
C LEU A 120 3.68 4.66 -10.87
N MET A 121 2.72 4.71 -9.95
CA MET A 121 2.06 3.52 -9.41
C MET A 121 1.37 2.70 -10.52
N ASP A 122 0.68 3.34 -11.46
CA ASP A 122 0.02 2.67 -12.59
C ASP A 122 1.04 1.94 -13.48
N THR A 123 2.21 2.54 -13.70
CA THR A 123 3.28 1.97 -14.54
C THR A 123 3.88 0.70 -13.92
N HIS A 124 4.08 0.68 -12.59
CA HIS A 124 4.84 -0.37 -11.92
C HIS A 124 3.98 -1.39 -11.17
N VAL A 125 2.87 -0.96 -10.55
CA VAL A 125 1.93 -1.82 -9.82
C VAL A 125 0.88 -2.40 -10.75
N GLY A 126 0.49 -1.63 -11.77
CA GLY A 126 -0.58 -2.01 -12.69
C GLY A 126 -1.97 -2.07 -12.04
N PRO A 127 -3.00 -2.33 -12.86
CA PRO A 127 -4.38 -2.49 -12.41
C PRO A 127 -4.58 -3.77 -11.59
N LYS A 128 -5.37 -3.65 -10.51
CA LYS A 128 -5.87 -4.78 -9.70
C LYS A 128 -7.15 -5.28 -10.36
N TYR A 129 -7.09 -6.44 -11.04
CA TYR A 129 -8.25 -7.12 -11.63
C TYR A 129 -8.78 -8.18 -10.68
#